data_AF-A0A930WXQ4-F1
#
_entry.id   AF-A0A930WXQ4-F1
#
_cell.length_a   1.000
_cell.length_b   1.000
_cell.length_c   1.000
_cell.angle_alpha   90.00
_cell.angle_beta   90.00
_cell.angle_gamma   90.00
#
_symmetry.space_group_name_H-M   'P 1'
#
loop_
_entity.id
_entity.type
_entity.pdbx_description
1 polymer ?
#
loop_
_entity_poly.entity_id
_entity_poly.type
_entity_poly.pdbx_seq_one_letter_code
_entity_poly.pdbx_strand_id
1 'polypeptide(L)'
;NNVVIAAAILIAMSWAWGSIESMQKNYELQRSIDNKRQQVEIEKLQVALLEYESKYYQSEEYQELTIRQRTGKGLPGEKQLITQSFESATPAQKLASSAKRTDSNFQQWMNFLFGGNSHKH
;
A
#
# COMPACT_ATOMS: atom_id res chain seq x y z
N ASN A 1 27.99 6.54 55.37
CA ASN A 1 26.77 5.82 55.79
C ASN A 1 26.22 5.05 54.60
N ASN A 2 26.59 3.78 54.45
CA ASN A 2 26.26 2.98 53.25
C ASN A 2 24.76 2.70 53.08
N VAL A 3 23.99 2.73 54.16
CA VAL A 3 22.54 2.45 54.14
C VAL A 3 21.77 3.52 53.36
N VAL A 4 22.18 4.79 53.48
CA VAL A 4 21.55 5.92 52.77
C VAL A 4 21.83 5.84 51.27
N ILE A 5 23.04 5.42 50.89
CA ILE A 5 23.41 5.23 49.48
C ILE A 5 22.60 4.08 48.87
N ALA A 6 22.45 2.96 49.58
CA ALA A 6 21.64 1.84 49.13
C ALA A 6 20.14 2.22 48.96
N ALA A 7 19.59 2.98 49.91
CA ALA A 7 18.21 3.47 49.82
C ALA A 7 18.02 4.44 48.63
N ALA A 8 18.97 5.34 48.38
CA ALA A 8 18.92 6.26 47.25
C ALA A 8 18.95 5.51 45.89
N ILE A 9 19.75 4.45 45.78
CA ILE A 9 19.82 3.61 44.58
C ILE A 9 18.49 2.88 44.34
N LEU A 10 17.87 2.34 45.39
CA LEU A 10 16.56 1.66 45.27
C LEU A 10 15.44 2.62 44.82
N ILE A 11 15.45 3.85 45.33
CA ILE A 11 14.49 4.88 44.91
C ILE A 11 14.73 5.26 43.44
N ALA A 12 15.99 5.44 43.03
CA ALA A 12 16.33 5.74 41.64
C ALA A 12 15.93 4.61 40.67
N MET A 13 16.14 3.35 41.05
CA MET A 13 15.71 2.19 40.25
C MET A 13 14.18 2.08 40.16
N SER A 14 13.47 2.41 41.24
CA SER A 14 12.00 2.40 41.26
C SER A 14 11.39 3.45 40.32
N TRP A 15 12.03 4.63 40.18
CA TRP A 15 11.61 5.66 39.22
C TRP A 15 11.95 5.29 37.78
N ALA A 16 13.07 4.61 37.55
CA ALA A 16 13.45 4.13 36.22
C ALA A 16 12.48 3.06 35.69
N TRP A 17 11.91 2.21 36.55
CA TRP A 17 10.96 1.17 36.13
C TRP A 17 9.58 1.76 35.77
N GLY A 18 9.09 2.74 36.54
CA GLY A 18 7.79 3.39 36.29
C GLY A 18 7.74 4.23 35.00
N SER A 19 8.87 4.78 34.55
CA SER A 19 8.93 5.57 33.31
C SER A 19 8.81 4.71 32.05
N ILE A 20 9.41 3.52 32.06
CA ILE A 20 9.42 2.57 30.93
C ILE A 20 8.01 1.98 30.66
N GLU A 21 7.27 1.61 31.70
CA GLU A 21 5.90 1.07 31.56
C GLU A 21 4.93 2.11 31.00
N SER A 22 5.05 3.38 31.43
CA SER A 22 4.18 4.46 30.94
C SER A 22 4.41 4.78 29.46
N MET A 23 5.66 4.65 29.00
CA MET A 23 6.05 4.85 27.60
C MET A 23 5.48 3.73 26.74
N GLN A 24 5.68 2.46 27.14
CA GLN A 24 5.19 1.30 26.39
C GLN A 24 3.67 1.32 26.19
N LYS A 25 2.91 1.62 27.26
CA LYS A 25 1.45 1.66 27.20
C LYS A 25 0.91 2.75 26.28
N ASN A 26 1.59 3.89 26.18
CA ASN A 26 1.19 4.99 25.30
C ASN A 26 1.44 4.65 23.82
N TYR A 27 2.58 4.02 23.52
CA TYR A 27 2.90 3.60 22.15
C TYR A 27 1.97 2.51 21.61
N GLU A 28 1.61 1.52 22.43
CA GLU A 28 0.68 0.47 22.01
C GLU A 28 -0.71 1.06 21.72
N LEU A 29 -1.17 1.98 22.58
CA LEU A 29 -2.46 2.63 22.39
C LEU A 29 -2.45 3.51 21.13
N GLN A 30 -1.42 4.34 20.91
CA GLN A 30 -1.28 5.14 19.69
C GLN A 30 -1.23 4.27 18.44
N ARG A 31 -0.43 3.19 18.47
CA ARG A 31 -0.32 2.26 17.34
C ARG A 31 -1.66 1.60 17.00
N SER A 32 -2.45 1.25 18.01
CA SER A 32 -3.79 0.68 17.79
C SER A 32 -4.75 1.69 17.14
N ILE A 33 -4.65 2.97 17.51
CA ILE A 33 -5.44 4.06 16.94
C ILE A 33 -5.02 4.30 15.49
N ASP A 34 -3.72 4.36 15.21
CA ASP A 34 -3.20 4.57 13.86
C ASP A 34 -3.58 3.42 12.93
N ASN A 35 -3.46 2.18 13.39
CA ASN A 35 -3.90 1.00 12.64
C ASN A 35 -5.41 1.05 12.33
N LYS A 36 -6.24 1.48 13.28
CA LYS A 36 -7.69 1.62 13.08
C LYS A 36 -8.02 2.76 12.12
N ARG A 37 -7.31 3.89 12.21
CA ARG A 37 -7.48 5.03 11.29
C ARG A 37 -7.16 4.63 9.86
N GLN A 38 -6.05 3.92 9.65
CA GLN A 38 -5.65 3.42 8.35
C GLN A 38 -6.70 2.45 7.77
N GLN A 39 -7.24 1.54 8.58
CA GLN A 39 -8.32 0.63 8.16
C GLN A 39 -9.56 1.40 7.72
N VAL A 40 -9.98 2.42 8.48
CA VAL A 40 -11.13 3.26 8.13
C VAL A 40 -10.91 4.01 6.82
N GLU A 41 -9.69 4.51 6.58
CA GLU A 41 -9.36 5.20 5.34
C GLU A 41 -9.41 4.27 4.12
N ILE A 42 -8.86 3.07 4.25
CA ILE A 42 -8.92 2.02 3.22
C ILE A 42 -10.38 1.65 2.92
N GLU A 43 -11.19 1.44 3.94
CA GLU A 43 -12.59 1.08 3.77
C GLU A 43 -13.39 2.20 3.09
N LYS A 44 -13.15 3.46 3.46
CA LYS A 44 -13.76 4.62 2.81
C LYS A 44 -13.43 4.69 1.32
N LEU A 45 -12.18 4.40 0.94
CA LEU A 45 -11.76 4.37 -0.45
C LEU A 45 -12.45 3.23 -1.22
N GLN A 46 -12.58 2.05 -0.61
CA GLN A 46 -13.31 0.92 -1.21
C GLN A 46 -14.77 1.25 -1.45
N VAL A 47 -15.45 1.84 -0.45
CA VAL A 47 -16.85 2.26 -0.58
C VAL A 47 -16.99 3.31 -1.69
N ALA A 48 -16.14 4.33 -1.71
CA ALA A 48 -16.17 5.37 -2.74
C ALA A 48 -15.94 4.79 -4.15
N LEU A 49 -15.02 3.83 -4.29
CA LEU A 49 -14.80 3.13 -5.55
C LEU A 49 -16.03 2.33 -5.97
N LEU A 50 -16.62 1.56 -5.05
CA LEU A 50 -17.78 0.72 -5.33
C LEU A 50 -19.02 1.57 -5.71
N GLU A 51 -19.20 2.71 -5.05
CA GLU A 51 -20.22 3.70 -5.42
C GLU A 51 -19.98 4.28 -6.82
N TYR A 52 -18.73 4.59 -7.16
CA TYR A 52 -18.37 5.08 -8.49
C TYR A 52 -18.62 4.03 -9.57
N GLU A 53 -18.21 2.79 -9.36
CA GLU A 53 -18.47 1.66 -10.27
C GLU A 53 -19.97 1.44 -10.47
N SER A 54 -20.74 1.46 -9.36
CA SER A 54 -22.20 1.35 -9.44
C SER A 54 -22.81 2.45 -10.29
N LYS A 55 -22.40 3.72 -10.08
CA LYS A 55 -22.85 4.86 -10.89
C LYS A 55 -22.46 4.72 -12.36
N TYR A 56 -21.25 4.24 -12.64
CA TYR A 56 -20.80 3.97 -14.01
C TYR A 56 -21.70 2.94 -14.71
N TYR A 57 -22.04 1.83 -14.04
CA TYR A 57 -22.95 0.83 -14.60
C TYR A 57 -24.40 1.32 -14.74
N GLN A 58 -24.81 2.28 -13.92
CA GLN A 58 -26.12 2.92 -14.02
C GLN A 58 -26.18 4.01 -15.10
N SER A 59 -25.05 4.48 -15.61
CA SER A 59 -25.03 5.50 -16.65
C SER A 59 -25.70 5.02 -17.94
N GLU A 60 -26.44 5.93 -18.59
CA GLU A 60 -27.15 5.63 -19.85
C GLU A 60 -26.19 5.15 -20.93
N GLU A 61 -25.03 5.82 -21.06
CA GLU A 61 -23.96 5.45 -22.00
C GLU A 61 -23.49 4.00 -21.82
N TYR A 62 -23.24 3.56 -20.57
CA TYR A 62 -22.84 2.17 -20.31
C TYR A 62 -23.95 1.19 -20.66
N GLN A 63 -25.19 1.49 -20.28
CA GLN A 63 -26.35 0.65 -20.60
C GLN A 63 -26.55 0.54 -22.11
N GLU A 64 -26.38 1.64 -22.83
CA GLU A 64 -26.49 1.67 -24.29
C GLU A 64 -25.38 0.83 -24.95
N LEU A 65 -24.12 1.04 -24.55
CA LEU A 65 -22.99 0.26 -25.07
C LEU A 65 -23.15 -1.24 -24.79
N THR A 66 -23.62 -1.62 -23.61
CA THR A 66 -23.85 -3.03 -23.26
C THR A 66 -25.01 -3.64 -24.04
N ILE A 67 -26.10 -2.88 -24.27
CA ILE A 67 -27.20 -3.32 -25.14
C ILE A 67 -26.70 -3.49 -26.57
N ARG A 68 -25.89 -2.55 -27.10
CA ARG A 68 -25.28 -2.64 -28.44
C ARG A 68 -24.38 -3.88 -28.56
N GLN A 69 -23.54 -4.13 -27.56
CA GLN A 69 -22.66 -5.31 -27.52
C GLN A 69 -23.45 -6.62 -27.49
N ARG A 70 -24.53 -6.68 -26.69
CA ARG A 70 -25.34 -7.90 -26.54
C ARG A 70 -26.25 -8.17 -27.72
N THR A 71 -26.88 -7.12 -28.26
CA THR A 71 -27.88 -7.26 -29.32
C THR A 71 -27.26 -7.17 -30.72
N GLY A 72 -26.05 -6.62 -30.83
CA GLY A 72 -25.39 -6.33 -32.10
C GLY A 72 -26.13 -5.26 -32.93
N LYS A 73 -27.05 -4.52 -32.31
CA LYS A 73 -27.91 -3.53 -32.96
C LYS A 73 -27.68 -2.15 -32.33
N GLY A 74 -27.43 -1.16 -33.19
CA GLY A 74 -27.42 0.26 -32.82
C GLY A 74 -28.83 0.82 -32.58
N LEU A 75 -28.91 2.11 -32.29
CA LEU A 75 -30.19 2.79 -32.11
C LEU A 75 -31.00 2.82 -33.42
N PRO A 76 -32.34 2.96 -33.36
CA PRO A 76 -33.18 3.09 -34.54
C PRO A 76 -32.72 4.25 -35.44
N GLY A 77 -32.38 3.97 -36.70
CA GLY A 77 -31.89 4.95 -37.67
C GLY A 77 -30.37 5.01 -37.83
N GLU A 78 -29.61 4.29 -37.02
CA GLU A 78 -28.15 4.25 -37.08
C GLU A 78 -27.63 3.14 -38.01
N LYS A 79 -26.68 3.46 -38.90
CA LYS A 79 -26.10 2.51 -39.86
C LYS A 79 -24.79 1.94 -39.31
N GLN A 80 -24.85 0.73 -38.75
CA GLN A 80 -23.66 0.06 -38.17
C GLN A 80 -22.94 -0.79 -39.23
N LEU A 81 -21.63 -0.55 -39.44
CA LEU A 81 -20.79 -1.34 -40.35
C LEU A 81 -19.97 -2.33 -39.52
N ILE A 82 -20.28 -3.63 -39.59
CA ILE A 82 -19.49 -4.67 -38.93
C ILE A 82 -18.28 -4.97 -39.81
N THR A 83 -17.08 -4.59 -39.35
CA THR A 83 -15.80 -4.91 -40.00
C THR A 83 -15.20 -6.18 -39.41
N GLN A 84 -14.32 -6.83 -40.17
CA GLN A 84 -13.55 -7.98 -39.68
C GLN A 84 -12.53 -7.49 -38.63
N SER A 85 -12.49 -8.13 -37.46
CA SER A 85 -11.49 -7.80 -36.43
C SER A 85 -10.11 -8.30 -36.85
N PHE A 86 -9.13 -7.40 -36.91
CA PHE A 86 -7.73 -7.71 -37.25
C PHE A 86 -6.82 -7.76 -36.02
N GLU A 87 -7.36 -8.11 -34.86
CA GLU A 87 -6.61 -8.13 -33.62
C GLU A 87 -5.75 -9.41 -33.50
N SER A 88 -4.62 -9.45 -34.22
CA SER A 88 -3.33 -9.96 -33.71
C SER A 88 -2.25 -10.06 -34.81
N ALA A 89 -1.52 -8.97 -35.02
CA ALA A 89 -0.11 -9.04 -35.44
C ALA A 89 0.68 -8.00 -34.65
N THR A 90 0.76 -8.17 -33.34
CA THR A 90 1.70 -7.43 -32.50
C THR A 90 2.93 -8.32 -32.32
N PRO A 91 4.09 -8.02 -32.95
CA PRO A 91 5.30 -8.77 -32.67
C PRO A 91 5.67 -8.54 -31.21
N ALA A 92 5.78 -9.65 -30.45
CA ALA A 92 6.21 -9.61 -29.07
C ALA A 92 7.63 -9.02 -28.99
N GLN A 93 7.74 -7.76 -28.58
CA GLN A 93 9.01 -7.15 -28.27
C GLN A 93 9.51 -7.74 -26.95
N LYS A 94 10.44 -8.69 -27.05
CA LYS A 94 11.17 -9.23 -25.90
C LYS A 94 11.97 -8.09 -25.25
N LEU A 95 11.40 -7.50 -24.20
CA LEU A 95 12.14 -6.64 -23.29
C LEU A 95 13.11 -7.54 -22.51
N ALA A 96 14.39 -7.44 -22.84
CA ALA A 96 15.45 -8.05 -22.06
C ALA A 96 15.48 -7.40 -20.66
N SER A 97 14.96 -8.11 -19.66
CA SER A 97 15.13 -7.73 -18.26
C SER A 97 16.58 -7.95 -17.85
N SER A 98 17.38 -6.88 -17.84
CA SER A 98 18.62 -6.88 -17.08
C SER A 98 18.26 -6.88 -15.61
N ALA A 99 18.36 -8.05 -14.97
CA ALA A 99 18.24 -8.18 -13.53
C ALA A 99 19.43 -7.48 -12.87
N LYS A 100 19.26 -6.19 -12.54
CA LYS A 100 20.14 -5.55 -11.55
C LYS A 100 19.88 -6.25 -10.21
N ARG A 101 20.92 -6.84 -9.64
CA ARG A 101 20.86 -7.42 -8.30
C ARG A 101 20.48 -6.31 -7.32
N THR A 102 19.31 -6.44 -6.71
CA THR A 102 18.88 -5.59 -5.62
C THR A 102 19.44 -6.19 -4.34
N ASP A 103 20.47 -5.59 -3.76
CA ASP A 103 20.94 -5.99 -2.44
C ASP A 103 19.82 -5.82 -1.41
N SER A 104 19.67 -6.80 -0.51
CA SER A 104 18.64 -6.78 0.52
C SER A 104 18.77 -5.53 1.40
N ASN A 105 17.64 -4.91 1.77
CA ASN A 105 17.61 -3.73 2.65
C ASN A 105 18.45 -3.95 3.92
N PHE A 106 18.40 -5.14 4.51
CA PHE A 106 19.18 -5.46 5.70
C PHE A 106 20.70 -5.37 5.46
N GLN A 107 21.19 -5.83 4.30
CA GLN A 107 22.60 -5.71 3.93
C GLN A 107 23.03 -4.26 3.75
N GLN A 108 22.15 -3.42 3.19
CA GLN A 108 22.41 -1.98 3.06
C GLN A 108 22.51 -1.31 4.44
N TRP A 109 21.63 -1.67 5.37
CA TRP A 109 21.67 -1.18 6.75
C TRP A 109 22.92 -1.65 7.50
N MET A 110 23.35 -2.91 7.34
CA MET A 110 24.58 -3.38 7.97
C MET A 110 25.82 -2.70 7.42
N ASN A 111 25.88 -2.47 6.10
CA ASN A 111 26.99 -1.76 5.47
C ASN A 111 27.08 -0.30 5.91
N PHE A 112 25.93 0.36 6.13
CA PHE A 112 25.86 1.71 6.67
C PHE A 112 26.37 1.80 8.11
N LEU A 113 25.93 0.88 8.98
CA LEU A 113 26.25 0.92 10.41
C LEU A 113 27.69 0.52 10.73
N PHE A 114 28.30 -0.34 9.90
CA PHE A 114 29.63 -0.90 10.17
C PHE A 114 30.67 -0.58 9.09
N GLY A 115 30.38 0.37 8.20
CA GLY A 115 31.37 0.98 7.32
C GLY A 115 31.91 0.05 6.24
N GLY A 116 31.02 -0.65 5.53
CA GLY A 116 31.36 -1.43 4.33
C GLY A 116 31.59 -0.54 3.12
N ASN A 117 32.72 0.15 3.07
CA ASN A 117 33.10 1.05 1.99
C ASN A 117 33.41 0.26 0.70
N SER A 118 32.42 0.09 -0.20
CA SER A 118 32.71 -0.35 -1.58
C SER A 118 33.04 0.87 -2.45
N HIS A 119 34.20 1.49 -2.21
CA HIS A 119 34.87 2.23 -3.26
C HIS A 119 35.41 1.23 -4.28
N LYS A 120 34.83 1.21 -5.47
CA LYS A 120 35.56 0.86 -6.70
C LYS A 120 34.95 1.66 -7.85
N HIS A 121 35.77 2.56 -8.39
CA HIS A 121 35.65 3.06 -9.76
C HIS A 121 35.72 1.90 -10.75
#